data_AF-A0A7Y3ET42-F1
#
_entry.id   AF-A0A7Y3ET42-F1
#
_cell.length_a   1.000
_cell.length_b   1.000
_cell.length_c   1.000
_cell.angle_alpha   90.00
_cell.angle_beta   90.00
_cell.angle_gamma   90.00
#
_symmetry.space_group_name_H-M   'P 1'
#
loop_
_entity.id
_entity.type
_entity.pdbx_description
1 polymer ?
#
loop_
_entity_poly.entity_id
_entity_poly.type
_entity_poly.pdbx_seq_one_letter_code
_entity_poly.pdbx_strand_id
1 'polypeptide(L)'
;MQPTGSHDELEAEVAAVARIEAAHLAHVRSARRYATGLAEEASFLSEEGPRETEAESGDEDGESAAEAATARAASARAVLAWKRVRELEAAGRALAFGRITGDDGDMYVGRMSVIDGDRVHLIDWRAAAAVPFYRATPLEPLGVAHRRHLHYTDGELTNYSDEVFDADALLTARQLRGEAALLADLARRTDGRMKSVVATIQAEQDAVIRASERGPLLVQGGPGTGKTVVALHRAAYLLYADRAALAETGVLIVGPSPEFLTYISDVLPSLGESGVVSMTVDQLHPGVRPVPDAAPERAALKGSAAMIKFLDAAVADRQRTPTT
;
A
#
# COMPACT_ATOMS: atom_id res chain seq x y z
N MET A 1 -35.84 -12.82 11.80
CA MET A 1 -35.01 -13.56 10.83
C MET A 1 -33.90 -12.61 10.40
N GLN A 2 -32.71 -12.72 11.01
CA GLN A 2 -31.57 -11.88 10.63
C GLN A 2 -31.06 -12.31 9.23
N PRO A 3 -30.56 -11.38 8.40
CA PRO A 3 -30.20 -11.69 7.02
C PRO A 3 -28.89 -12.48 7.01
N THR A 4 -28.99 -13.78 6.71
CA THR A 4 -27.88 -14.74 6.62
C THR A 4 -26.87 -14.43 5.51
N GLY A 5 -27.22 -13.61 4.53
CA GLY A 5 -26.41 -13.43 3.33
C GLY A 5 -25.13 -12.59 3.45
N SER A 6 -24.92 -11.85 4.56
CA SER A 6 -23.67 -11.09 4.74
C SER A 6 -22.48 -12.00 5.09
N HIS A 7 -22.73 -13.16 5.69
CA HIS A 7 -21.69 -14.11 6.06
C HIS A 7 -21.10 -14.81 4.82
N ASP A 8 -21.97 -15.20 3.89
CA ASP A 8 -21.62 -15.94 2.68
C ASP A 8 -20.63 -15.19 1.76
N GLU A 9 -20.76 -13.87 1.60
CA GLU A 9 -19.82 -13.08 0.78
C GLU A 9 -18.44 -12.94 1.43
N LEU A 10 -18.39 -12.72 2.74
CA LEU A 10 -17.11 -12.63 3.45
C LEU A 10 -16.39 -13.98 3.39
N GLU A 11 -17.10 -15.09 3.59
CA GLU A 11 -16.53 -16.44 3.43
C GLU A 11 -16.01 -16.68 2.01
N ALA A 12 -16.72 -16.20 0.98
CA ALA A 12 -16.26 -16.29 -0.40
C ALA A 12 -14.96 -15.49 -0.63
N GLU A 13 -14.84 -14.29 -0.03
CA GLU A 13 -13.61 -13.50 -0.08
C GLU A 13 -12.47 -14.17 0.70
N VAL A 14 -12.75 -14.72 1.89
CA VAL A 14 -11.76 -15.51 2.65
C VAL A 14 -11.25 -16.69 1.81
N ALA A 15 -12.15 -17.41 1.13
CA ALA A 15 -11.77 -18.51 0.26
C ALA A 15 -10.97 -18.03 -0.97
N ALA A 16 -11.26 -16.86 -1.52
CA ALA A 16 -10.49 -16.28 -2.62
C ALA A 16 -9.08 -15.87 -2.19
N VAL A 17 -8.95 -15.18 -1.07
CA VAL A 17 -7.67 -14.79 -0.48
C VAL A 17 -6.83 -16.03 -0.13
N ALA A 18 -7.45 -17.08 0.43
CA ALA A 18 -6.77 -18.34 0.72
C ALA A 18 -6.21 -19.02 -0.55
N ARG A 19 -6.93 -18.93 -1.69
CA ARG A 19 -6.41 -19.42 -2.98
C ARG A 19 -5.22 -18.61 -3.47
N ILE A 20 -5.26 -17.29 -3.33
CA ILE A 20 -4.15 -16.39 -3.67
C ILE A 20 -2.91 -16.74 -2.82
N GLU A 21 -3.10 -16.91 -1.52
CA GLU A 21 -2.02 -17.29 -0.59
C GLU A 21 -1.45 -18.67 -0.93
N ALA A 22 -2.29 -19.65 -1.21
CA ALA A 22 -1.85 -20.99 -1.60
C ALA A 22 -1.00 -20.98 -2.89
N ALA A 23 -1.41 -20.22 -3.90
CA ALA A 23 -0.66 -20.05 -5.14
C ALA A 23 0.68 -19.34 -4.89
N HIS A 24 0.69 -18.28 -4.08
CA HIS A 24 1.92 -17.60 -3.69
C HIS A 24 2.90 -18.53 -2.94
N LEU A 25 2.42 -19.30 -1.97
CA LEU A 25 3.24 -20.27 -1.25
C LEU A 25 3.78 -21.37 -2.16
N ALA A 26 3.03 -21.77 -3.19
CA ALA A 26 3.52 -22.69 -4.22
C ALA A 26 4.68 -22.07 -5.01
N HIS A 27 4.59 -20.78 -5.37
CA HIS A 27 5.70 -20.06 -6.00
C HIS A 27 6.93 -19.95 -5.11
N VAL A 28 6.76 -19.59 -3.83
CA VAL A 28 7.88 -19.54 -2.87
C VAL A 28 8.58 -20.89 -2.81
N ARG A 29 7.83 -22.00 -2.70
CA ARG A 29 8.39 -23.35 -2.69
C ARG A 29 9.13 -23.68 -3.99
N SER A 30 8.58 -23.31 -5.15
CA SER A 30 9.21 -23.54 -6.45
C SER A 30 10.50 -22.74 -6.60
N ALA A 31 10.45 -21.45 -6.27
CA ALA A 31 11.60 -20.55 -6.30
C ALA A 31 12.72 -21.00 -5.36
N ARG A 32 12.39 -21.47 -4.15
CA ARG A 32 13.36 -22.07 -3.22
C ARG A 32 14.03 -23.29 -3.81
N ARG A 33 13.27 -24.26 -4.35
CA ARG A 33 13.86 -25.45 -4.99
C ARG A 33 14.81 -25.08 -6.11
N TYR A 34 14.41 -24.13 -6.96
CA TYR A 34 15.24 -23.65 -8.05
C TYR A 34 16.52 -22.96 -7.55
N ALA A 35 16.41 -22.08 -6.56
CA ALA A 35 17.55 -21.38 -5.96
C ALA A 35 18.52 -22.35 -5.24
N THR A 36 18.00 -23.37 -4.56
CA THR A 36 18.82 -24.42 -3.95
C THR A 36 19.57 -25.22 -5.00
N GLY A 37 18.92 -25.64 -6.09
CA GLY A 37 19.59 -26.37 -7.17
C GLY A 37 20.71 -25.56 -7.82
N LEU A 38 20.50 -24.26 -8.08
CA LEU A 38 21.55 -23.37 -8.60
C LEU A 38 22.70 -23.18 -7.60
N ALA A 39 22.41 -23.15 -6.30
CA ALA A 39 23.44 -23.02 -5.27
C ALA A 39 24.28 -24.30 -5.16
N GLU A 40 23.66 -25.47 -5.25
CA GLU A 40 24.36 -26.77 -5.29
C GLU A 40 25.26 -26.87 -6.54
N GLU A 41 24.76 -26.50 -7.71
CA GLU A 41 25.54 -26.44 -8.96
C GLU A 41 26.72 -25.47 -8.83
N ALA A 42 26.51 -24.28 -8.27
CA ALA A 42 27.57 -23.30 -8.08
C ALA A 42 28.65 -23.78 -7.10
N SER A 43 28.26 -24.44 -6.01
CA SER A 43 29.19 -25.04 -5.05
C SER A 43 30.03 -26.14 -5.70
N PHE A 44 29.39 -27.03 -6.46
CA PHE A 44 30.06 -28.11 -7.18
C PHE A 44 31.14 -27.57 -8.15
N LEU A 45 30.78 -26.61 -9.00
CA LEU A 45 31.73 -25.98 -9.95
C LEU A 45 32.88 -25.23 -9.25
N SER A 46 32.63 -24.67 -8.07
CA SER A 46 33.66 -23.96 -7.30
C SER A 46 34.62 -24.92 -6.58
N GLU A 47 34.16 -26.13 -6.24
CA GLU A 47 34.95 -27.15 -5.55
C GLU A 47 35.76 -28.04 -6.50
N GLU A 48 35.29 -28.28 -7.73
CA GLU A 48 36.01 -29.09 -8.73
C GLU A 48 37.01 -28.28 -9.59
N GLY A 49 36.72 -27.00 -9.86
CA GLY A 49 37.54 -26.15 -10.75
C GLY A 49 39.03 -25.92 -10.39
N PRO A 50 39.54 -26.21 -9.17
CA PRO A 50 40.98 -26.16 -8.91
C PRO A 50 41.64 -27.53 -8.62
N ARG A 51 40.91 -28.65 -8.67
CA ARG A 51 41.47 -29.95 -8.21
C ARG A 51 42.04 -30.85 -9.32
N GLU A 52 41.75 -30.62 -10.59
CA GLU A 52 42.19 -31.52 -11.68
C GLU A 52 43.45 -31.08 -12.45
N THR A 53 44.03 -29.91 -12.20
CA THR A 53 45.20 -29.40 -12.94
C THR A 53 46.51 -29.49 -12.17
N GLU A 54 46.95 -30.72 -11.89
CA GLU A 54 48.37 -31.04 -11.69
C GLU A 54 48.83 -32.03 -12.79
N ALA A 55 48.65 -31.71 -14.08
CA ALA A 55 49.36 -32.39 -15.18
C ALA A 55 49.26 -31.64 -16.53
N GLU A 56 50.42 -31.13 -16.98
CA GLU A 56 50.81 -30.81 -18.38
C GLU A 56 50.53 -29.40 -18.97
N SER A 57 51.60 -28.61 -18.95
CA SER A 57 51.77 -27.26 -19.49
C SER A 57 51.53 -27.09 -21.00
N GLY A 58 50.76 -26.08 -21.38
CA GLY A 58 50.84 -25.46 -22.71
C GLY A 58 49.71 -24.47 -23.08
N ASP A 59 48.46 -24.83 -22.81
CA ASP A 59 47.23 -24.10 -23.22
C ASP A 59 46.28 -23.77 -22.04
N GLU A 60 46.70 -24.06 -20.80
CA GLU A 60 45.85 -24.14 -19.59
C GLU A 60 45.31 -22.80 -19.04
N ASP A 61 45.97 -21.66 -19.34
CA ASP A 61 45.56 -20.34 -18.81
C ASP A 61 44.17 -19.91 -19.29
N GLY A 62 43.80 -20.30 -20.52
CA GLY A 62 42.48 -19.98 -21.11
C GLY A 62 41.36 -20.87 -20.57
N GLU A 63 41.65 -22.14 -20.33
CA GLU A 63 40.70 -23.14 -19.84
C GLU A 63 40.36 -22.91 -18.36
N SER A 64 41.37 -22.70 -17.52
CA SER A 64 41.17 -22.31 -16.11
C SER A 64 40.40 -20.99 -15.96
N ALA A 65 40.69 -20.01 -16.82
CA ALA A 65 39.95 -18.74 -16.83
C ALA A 65 38.47 -18.92 -17.25
N ALA A 66 38.18 -19.82 -18.18
CA ALA A 66 36.82 -20.14 -18.64
C ALA A 66 36.02 -20.90 -17.56
N GLU A 67 36.64 -21.84 -16.87
CA GLU A 67 36.04 -22.56 -15.73
C GLU A 67 35.72 -21.61 -14.58
N ALA A 68 36.68 -20.75 -14.20
CA ALA A 68 36.47 -19.74 -13.17
C ALA A 68 35.37 -18.73 -13.56
N ALA A 69 35.22 -18.40 -14.84
CA ALA A 69 34.13 -17.55 -15.33
C ALA A 69 32.77 -18.25 -15.24
N THR A 70 32.72 -19.55 -15.52
CA THR A 70 31.52 -20.39 -15.43
C THR A 70 31.06 -20.53 -13.98
N ALA A 71 31.97 -20.84 -13.05
CA ALA A 71 31.66 -20.90 -11.62
C ALA A 71 31.10 -19.55 -11.11
N ARG A 72 31.73 -18.43 -11.46
CA ARG A 72 31.25 -17.08 -11.12
C ARG A 72 29.84 -16.80 -11.67
N ALA A 73 29.56 -17.21 -12.91
CA ALA A 73 28.24 -17.04 -13.52
C ALA A 73 27.17 -17.88 -12.80
N ALA A 74 27.49 -19.12 -12.42
CA ALA A 74 26.61 -19.98 -11.64
C ALA A 74 26.33 -19.38 -10.25
N SER A 75 27.35 -18.92 -9.52
CA SER A 75 27.17 -18.23 -8.23
C SER A 75 26.31 -16.98 -8.36
N ALA A 76 26.51 -16.16 -9.40
CA ALA A 76 25.70 -14.97 -9.64
C ALA A 76 24.22 -15.32 -9.87
N ARG A 77 23.92 -16.38 -10.64
CA ARG A 77 22.55 -16.88 -10.84
C ARG A 77 21.94 -17.36 -9.53
N ALA A 78 22.68 -18.11 -8.72
CA ALA A 78 22.22 -18.58 -7.41
C ALA A 78 21.89 -17.39 -6.48
N VAL A 79 22.74 -16.37 -6.44
CA VAL A 79 22.50 -15.14 -5.66
C VAL A 79 21.23 -14.42 -6.12
N LEU A 80 21.02 -14.27 -7.43
CA LEU A 80 19.82 -13.65 -7.99
C LEU A 80 18.56 -14.48 -7.68
N ALA A 81 18.64 -15.80 -7.75
CA ALA A 81 17.53 -16.70 -7.40
C ALA A 81 17.17 -16.60 -5.91
N TRP A 82 18.17 -16.55 -5.02
CA TRP A 82 17.95 -16.34 -3.58
C TRP A 82 17.41 -14.94 -3.26
N LYS A 83 17.84 -13.91 -4.01
CA LYS A 83 17.25 -12.57 -3.91
C LYS A 83 15.75 -12.63 -4.24
N ARG A 84 15.35 -13.33 -5.30
CA ARG A 84 13.95 -13.51 -5.67
C ARG A 84 13.15 -14.25 -4.60
N VAL A 85 13.72 -15.28 -3.98
CA VAL A 85 13.10 -16.00 -2.85
C VAL A 85 12.81 -15.03 -1.69
N ARG A 86 13.80 -14.19 -1.32
CA ARG A 86 13.63 -13.20 -0.25
C ARG A 86 12.56 -12.16 -0.58
N GLU A 87 12.49 -11.69 -1.84
CA GLU A 87 11.44 -10.78 -2.29
C GLU A 87 10.05 -11.40 -2.17
N LEU A 88 9.90 -12.68 -2.54
CA LEU A 88 8.63 -13.39 -2.40
C LEU A 88 8.22 -13.54 -0.93
N GLU A 89 9.16 -13.89 -0.06
CA GLU A 89 8.90 -14.06 1.38
C GLU A 89 8.62 -12.76 2.12
N ALA A 90 9.24 -11.65 1.68
CA ALA A 90 9.05 -10.33 2.29
C ALA A 90 7.62 -9.79 2.13
N ALA A 91 6.86 -10.30 1.15
CA ALA A 91 5.48 -9.88 0.90
C ALA A 91 4.55 -10.14 2.11
N GLY A 92 4.86 -11.16 2.91
CA GLY A 92 4.17 -11.47 4.15
C GLY A 92 2.72 -11.95 3.95
N ARG A 93 1.87 -11.67 4.95
CA ARG A 93 0.43 -11.97 4.93
C ARG A 93 -0.37 -10.82 4.33
N ALA A 94 -1.68 -11.04 4.11
CA ALA A 94 -2.59 -10.06 3.55
C ALA A 94 -2.09 -9.52 2.19
N LEU A 95 -1.75 -10.45 1.28
CA LEU A 95 -1.21 -10.13 -0.04
C LEU A 95 -2.19 -9.30 -0.88
N ALA A 96 -3.47 -9.66 -0.84
CA ALA A 96 -4.55 -8.91 -1.48
C ALA A 96 -5.10 -7.88 -0.50
N PHE A 97 -5.39 -6.67 -0.98
CA PHE A 97 -6.05 -5.64 -0.16
C PHE A 97 -7.31 -5.10 -0.84
N GLY A 98 -7.59 -5.52 -2.06
CA GLY A 98 -8.81 -5.12 -2.73
C GLY A 98 -9.11 -5.89 -3.98
N ARG A 99 -10.30 -5.63 -4.52
CA ARG A 99 -10.83 -6.22 -5.74
C ARG A 99 -11.52 -5.15 -6.55
N ILE A 100 -11.31 -5.14 -7.86
CA ILE A 100 -12.15 -4.42 -8.81
C ILE A 100 -12.93 -5.41 -9.64
N THR A 101 -14.19 -5.07 -9.91
CA THR A 101 -15.08 -5.77 -10.84
C THR A 101 -15.49 -4.75 -11.90
N GLY A 102 -15.39 -5.13 -13.16
CA GLY A 102 -15.62 -4.23 -14.28
C GLY A 102 -15.74 -4.95 -15.61
N ASP A 103 -15.61 -4.19 -16.69
CA ASP A 103 -15.74 -4.68 -18.07
C ASP A 103 -14.72 -5.78 -18.40
N ASP A 104 -13.52 -5.67 -17.84
CA ASP A 104 -12.41 -6.62 -18.01
C ASP A 104 -12.46 -7.82 -17.04
N GLY A 105 -13.53 -7.94 -16.26
CA GLY A 105 -13.74 -8.99 -15.27
C GLY A 105 -13.25 -8.64 -13.85
N ASP A 106 -13.20 -9.67 -13.00
CA ASP A 106 -12.80 -9.54 -11.60
C ASP A 106 -11.29 -9.61 -11.45
N MET A 107 -10.69 -8.59 -10.85
CA MET A 107 -9.25 -8.54 -10.57
C MET A 107 -9.00 -8.21 -9.10
N TYR A 108 -8.22 -9.05 -8.43
CA TYR A 108 -7.67 -8.72 -7.12
C TYR A 108 -6.41 -7.89 -7.28
N VAL A 109 -6.25 -6.89 -6.41
CA VAL A 109 -5.09 -6.00 -6.34
C VAL A 109 -4.38 -6.20 -5.01
N GLY A 110 -3.05 -6.25 -5.07
CA GLY A 110 -2.24 -6.59 -3.91
C GLY A 110 -0.79 -6.19 -4.00
N ARG A 111 -0.01 -6.62 -3.01
CA ARG A 111 1.41 -6.27 -2.83
C ARG A 111 2.31 -6.77 -3.95
N MET A 112 1.89 -7.82 -4.66
CA MET A 112 2.63 -8.40 -5.77
C MET A 112 1.73 -9.18 -6.71
N SER A 113 2.26 -9.50 -7.89
CA SER A 113 1.54 -10.37 -8.82
C SER A 113 1.64 -11.84 -8.41
N VAL A 114 0.52 -12.55 -8.44
CA VAL A 114 0.43 -13.99 -8.24
C VAL A 114 -0.25 -14.59 -9.46
N ILE A 115 0.48 -15.42 -10.22
CA ILE A 115 0.05 -15.99 -11.50
C ILE A 115 0.27 -17.51 -11.47
N ASP A 116 -0.80 -18.31 -11.53
CA ASP A 116 -0.70 -19.77 -11.56
C ASP A 116 -1.19 -20.29 -12.93
N GLY A 117 -0.27 -20.80 -13.75
CA GLY A 117 -0.54 -21.12 -15.16
C GLY A 117 -1.00 -19.88 -15.95
N ASP A 118 -2.15 -19.99 -16.61
CA ASP A 118 -2.78 -18.87 -17.33
C ASP A 118 -3.64 -17.97 -16.43
N ARG A 119 -3.77 -18.30 -15.14
CA ARG A 119 -4.65 -17.59 -14.22
C ARG A 119 -3.88 -16.54 -13.41
N VAL A 120 -4.25 -15.28 -13.61
CA VAL A 120 -3.83 -14.17 -12.75
C VAL A 120 -4.71 -14.15 -11.50
N HIS A 121 -4.13 -14.50 -10.36
CA HIS A 121 -4.80 -14.53 -9.07
C HIS A 121 -4.77 -13.16 -8.37
N LEU A 122 -3.67 -12.43 -8.53
CA LEU A 122 -3.44 -11.14 -7.90
C LEU A 122 -2.60 -10.28 -8.84
N ILE A 123 -2.98 -9.01 -8.99
CA ILE A 123 -2.22 -8.03 -9.74
C ILE A 123 -1.42 -7.19 -8.74
N ASP A 124 -0.13 -6.99 -9.06
CA ASP A 124 0.70 -6.04 -8.33
C ASP A 124 0.11 -4.64 -8.45
N TRP A 125 -0.09 -3.98 -7.32
CA TRP A 125 -0.59 -2.62 -7.24
C TRP A 125 0.18 -1.65 -8.15
N ARG A 126 1.47 -1.90 -8.39
CA ARG A 126 2.36 -1.07 -9.21
C ARG A 126 2.10 -1.22 -10.71
N ALA A 127 1.32 -2.21 -11.13
CA ALA A 127 1.05 -2.48 -12.54
C ALA A 127 0.04 -1.50 -13.12
N ALA A 128 0.16 -1.21 -14.43
CA ALA A 128 -0.78 -0.34 -15.14
C ALA A 128 -2.24 -0.83 -15.02
N ALA A 129 -2.45 -2.15 -14.96
CA ALA A 129 -3.77 -2.75 -14.78
C ALA A 129 -4.41 -2.45 -13.41
N ALA A 130 -3.64 -2.07 -12.39
CA ALA A 130 -4.14 -1.70 -11.06
C ALA A 130 -4.51 -0.21 -10.94
N VAL A 131 -4.19 0.61 -11.96
CA VAL A 131 -4.49 2.06 -11.97
C VAL A 131 -5.97 2.37 -11.66
N PRO A 132 -6.96 1.65 -12.23
CA PRO A 132 -8.36 1.90 -11.92
C PRO A 132 -8.72 1.71 -10.45
N PHE A 133 -8.05 0.80 -9.73
CA PHE A 133 -8.29 0.61 -8.29
C PHE A 133 -8.06 1.92 -7.50
N TYR A 134 -7.13 2.77 -7.92
CA TYR A 134 -6.80 4.02 -7.23
C TYR A 134 -7.41 5.26 -7.89
N ARG A 135 -7.55 5.26 -9.22
CA ARG A 135 -8.01 6.43 -9.97
C ARG A 135 -9.49 6.44 -10.29
N ALA A 136 -10.17 5.30 -10.24
CA ALA A 136 -11.60 5.26 -10.52
C ALA A 136 -12.38 6.07 -9.47
N THR A 137 -13.30 6.88 -9.98
CA THR A 137 -14.28 7.65 -9.22
C THR A 137 -15.64 7.52 -9.89
N PRO A 138 -16.76 7.89 -9.22
CA PRO A 138 -18.08 7.76 -9.84
C PRO A 138 -18.26 8.59 -11.11
N LEU A 139 -17.48 9.68 -11.26
CA LEU A 139 -17.50 10.53 -12.46
C LEU A 139 -16.55 10.03 -13.55
N GLU A 140 -15.48 9.33 -13.17
CA GLU A 140 -14.54 8.68 -14.11
C GLU A 140 -14.27 7.24 -13.64
N PRO A 141 -15.18 6.28 -13.91
CA PRO A 141 -15.09 4.92 -13.34
C PRO A 141 -13.95 4.07 -13.91
N LEU A 142 -13.35 4.46 -15.04
CA LEU A 142 -12.26 3.74 -15.70
C LEU A 142 -12.56 2.24 -15.93
N GLY A 143 -13.80 1.92 -16.30
CA GLY A 143 -14.26 0.55 -16.54
C GLY A 143 -14.54 -0.25 -15.26
N VAL A 144 -14.40 0.34 -14.07
CA VAL A 144 -14.71 -0.29 -12.78
C VAL A 144 -16.17 -0.03 -12.43
N ALA A 145 -16.94 -1.09 -12.25
CA ALA A 145 -18.31 -1.01 -11.73
C ALA A 145 -18.31 -1.02 -10.20
N HIS A 146 -17.43 -1.83 -9.60
CA HIS A 146 -17.39 -2.07 -8.17
C HIS A 146 -15.94 -2.23 -7.68
N ARG A 147 -15.61 -1.54 -6.58
CA ARG A 147 -14.34 -1.66 -5.88
C ARG A 147 -14.59 -2.10 -4.44
N ARG A 148 -13.89 -3.15 -4.03
CA ARG A 148 -13.91 -3.70 -2.69
C ARG A 148 -12.56 -3.51 -2.04
N HIS A 149 -12.55 -2.99 -0.81
CA HIS A 149 -11.39 -2.92 0.07
C HIS A 149 -11.48 -4.03 1.10
N LEU A 150 -10.40 -4.79 1.28
CA LEU A 150 -10.31 -5.92 2.20
C LEU A 150 -9.62 -5.47 3.49
N HIS A 151 -10.25 -5.72 4.65
CA HIS A 151 -9.77 -5.31 5.96
C HIS A 151 -9.24 -6.50 6.75
N TYR A 152 -8.01 -6.38 7.21
CA TYR A 152 -7.32 -7.46 7.92
C TYR A 152 -7.16 -7.14 9.40
N THR A 153 -7.12 -8.17 10.23
CA THR A 153 -6.74 -8.07 11.64
C THR A 153 -5.79 -9.23 11.93
N ASP A 154 -4.59 -8.93 12.44
CA ASP A 154 -3.53 -9.93 12.68
C ASP A 154 -3.18 -10.80 11.45
N GLY A 155 -3.37 -10.25 10.25
CA GLY A 155 -3.11 -10.93 8.98
C GLY A 155 -4.26 -11.80 8.47
N GLU A 156 -5.39 -11.85 9.16
CA GLU A 156 -6.61 -12.56 8.75
C GLU A 156 -7.65 -11.59 8.20
N LEU A 157 -8.34 -11.98 7.12
CA LEU A 157 -9.41 -11.16 6.53
C LEU A 157 -10.64 -11.19 7.45
N THR A 158 -10.95 -10.07 8.09
CA THR A 158 -12.06 -9.98 9.04
C THR A 158 -13.26 -9.22 8.49
N ASN A 159 -13.04 -8.32 7.53
CA ASN A 159 -14.11 -7.49 6.96
C ASN A 159 -13.77 -6.98 5.57
N TYR A 160 -14.73 -6.34 4.90
CA TYR A 160 -14.52 -5.59 3.66
C TYR A 160 -15.45 -4.37 3.61
N SER A 161 -15.13 -3.41 2.74
CA SER A 161 -16.00 -2.27 2.41
C SER A 161 -16.08 -2.09 0.90
N ASP A 162 -17.26 -1.72 0.42
CA ASP A 162 -17.56 -1.59 -0.99
C ASP A 162 -17.72 -0.13 -1.41
N GLU A 163 -17.32 0.14 -2.65
CA GLU A 163 -17.58 1.34 -3.41
C GLU A 163 -18.17 0.94 -4.76
N VAL A 164 -19.24 1.61 -5.17
CA VAL A 164 -19.93 1.34 -6.43
C VAL A 164 -19.88 2.61 -7.27
N PHE A 165 -19.40 2.47 -8.51
CA PHE A 165 -19.26 3.60 -9.44
C PHE A 165 -20.39 3.67 -10.46
N ASP A 166 -21.22 2.63 -10.54
CA ASP A 166 -22.43 2.61 -11.35
C ASP A 166 -23.69 2.84 -10.48
N ALA A 167 -24.45 3.89 -10.77
CA ALA A 167 -25.66 4.26 -10.04
C ALA A 167 -26.78 3.20 -10.16
N ASP A 168 -26.86 2.50 -11.30
CA ASP A 168 -27.84 1.43 -11.49
C ASP A 168 -27.40 0.15 -10.77
N ALA A 169 -26.09 -0.14 -10.76
CA ALA A 169 -25.50 -1.15 -9.89
C ALA A 169 -25.71 -0.84 -8.41
N LEU A 170 -25.64 0.42 -7.97
CA LEU A 170 -25.85 0.80 -6.55
C LEU A 170 -27.26 0.44 -6.06
N LEU A 171 -28.27 0.56 -6.94
CA LEU A 171 -29.66 0.26 -6.62
C LEU A 171 -29.97 -1.24 -6.62
N THR A 172 -29.25 -2.01 -7.44
CA THR A 172 -29.45 -3.45 -7.64
C THR A 172 -28.50 -4.33 -6.83
N ALA A 173 -27.34 -3.78 -6.44
CA ALA A 173 -26.36 -4.45 -5.62
C ALA A 173 -26.98 -4.85 -4.28
N ARG A 174 -26.91 -6.15 -4.02
CA ARG A 174 -27.30 -6.74 -2.75
C ARG A 174 -26.05 -6.81 -1.88
N GLN A 175 -26.21 -6.64 -0.57
CA GLN A 175 -25.17 -6.94 0.43
C GLN A 175 -23.91 -6.05 0.40
N LEU A 176 -24.03 -4.82 -0.11
CA LEU A 176 -22.99 -3.80 0.06
C LEU A 176 -22.62 -3.60 1.53
N ARG A 177 -21.33 -3.37 1.81
CA ARG A 177 -20.82 -2.98 3.13
C ARG A 177 -20.17 -1.60 3.10
N GLY A 178 -20.21 -0.91 4.25
CA GLY A 178 -19.62 0.43 4.38
C GLY A 178 -20.49 1.53 3.78
N GLU A 179 -19.86 2.54 3.20
CA GLU A 179 -20.54 3.75 2.69
C GLU A 179 -21.53 3.42 1.56
N ALA A 180 -21.18 2.50 0.66
CA ALA A 180 -22.07 2.09 -0.42
C ALA A 180 -23.40 1.51 0.09
N ALA A 181 -23.41 0.81 1.23
CA ALA A 181 -24.63 0.26 1.83
C ALA A 181 -25.60 1.37 2.29
N LEU A 182 -25.04 2.40 2.93
CA LEU A 182 -25.78 3.57 3.39
C LEU A 182 -26.33 4.37 2.20
N LEU A 183 -25.49 4.64 1.20
CA LEU A 183 -25.89 5.36 -0.01
C LEU A 183 -26.98 4.62 -0.78
N ALA A 184 -26.89 3.29 -0.88
CA ALA A 184 -27.90 2.47 -1.52
C ALA A 184 -29.24 2.46 -0.76
N ASP A 185 -29.22 2.41 0.59
CA ASP A 185 -30.45 2.52 1.39
C ASP A 185 -31.10 3.90 1.27
N LEU A 186 -30.31 4.97 1.31
CA LEU A 186 -30.78 6.34 1.07
C LEU A 186 -31.38 6.51 -0.34
N ALA A 187 -30.70 5.98 -1.37
CA ALA A 187 -31.14 6.09 -2.76
C ALA A 187 -32.44 5.30 -3.05
N ARG A 188 -32.67 4.18 -2.34
CA ARG A 188 -33.89 3.37 -2.48
C ARG A 188 -35.11 3.98 -1.79
N ARG A 189 -34.91 4.79 -0.74
CA ARG A 189 -36.00 5.31 0.10
C ARG A 189 -36.64 6.59 -0.42
N THR A 190 -36.24 7.15 -1.57
CA THR A 190 -36.67 8.52 -1.93
C THR A 190 -36.98 8.77 -3.41
N ASP A 191 -37.97 9.64 -3.58
CA ASP A 191 -38.60 10.24 -4.75
C ASP A 191 -37.71 11.29 -5.45
N GLY A 192 -36.52 10.86 -5.89
CA GLY A 192 -35.65 11.60 -6.82
C GLY A 192 -34.75 12.67 -6.19
N ARG A 193 -35.19 13.40 -5.15
CA ARG A 193 -34.37 14.44 -4.48
C ARG A 193 -33.14 13.88 -3.74
N MET A 194 -33.25 12.70 -3.12
CA MET A 194 -32.11 12.10 -2.43
C MET A 194 -31.06 11.57 -3.42
N LYS A 195 -31.49 11.09 -4.60
CA LYS A 195 -30.57 10.70 -5.68
C LYS A 195 -29.70 11.87 -6.12
N SER A 196 -30.28 13.08 -6.24
CA SER A 196 -29.48 14.28 -6.57
C SER A 196 -28.50 14.66 -5.45
N VAL A 197 -28.85 14.47 -4.18
CA VAL A 197 -27.94 14.77 -3.06
C VAL A 197 -26.75 13.81 -3.03
N VAL A 198 -26.98 12.50 -3.21
CA VAL A 198 -25.91 11.49 -3.27
C VAL A 198 -24.96 11.77 -4.45
N ALA A 199 -25.51 12.10 -5.62
CA ALA A 199 -24.71 12.47 -6.78
C ALA A 199 -23.85 13.71 -6.51
N THR A 200 -24.40 14.73 -5.84
CA THR A 200 -23.64 15.93 -5.45
C THR A 200 -22.53 15.60 -4.44
N ILE A 201 -22.79 14.78 -3.43
CA ILE A 201 -21.78 14.37 -2.44
C ILE A 201 -20.61 13.66 -3.14
N GLN A 202 -20.91 12.72 -4.04
CA GLN A 202 -19.89 12.00 -4.80
C GLN A 202 -19.08 12.93 -5.71
N ALA A 203 -19.73 13.92 -6.34
CA ALA A 203 -19.04 14.93 -7.13
C ALA A 203 -18.13 15.85 -6.28
N GLU A 204 -18.58 16.24 -5.08
CA GLU A 204 -17.77 17.02 -4.14
C GLU A 204 -16.53 16.25 -3.66
N GLN A 205 -16.69 14.95 -3.35
CA GLN A 205 -15.58 14.09 -2.97
C GLN A 205 -14.59 13.89 -4.13
N ASP A 206 -15.07 13.66 -5.35
CA ASP A 206 -14.24 13.56 -6.56
C ASP A 206 -13.42 14.84 -6.81
N ALA A 207 -14.05 16.01 -6.65
CA ALA A 207 -13.36 17.29 -6.79
C ALA A 207 -12.21 17.44 -5.78
N VAL A 208 -12.38 16.97 -4.55
CA VAL A 208 -11.31 16.93 -3.53
C VAL A 208 -10.21 15.95 -3.91
N ILE A 209 -10.55 14.75 -4.39
CA ILE A 209 -9.58 13.73 -4.80
C ILE A 209 -8.70 14.25 -5.95
N ARG A 210 -9.31 14.93 -6.93
CA ARG A 210 -8.65 15.38 -8.16
C ARG A 210 -8.09 16.80 -8.12
N ALA A 211 -8.31 17.54 -7.04
CA ALA A 211 -7.77 18.90 -6.91
C ALA A 211 -6.25 18.89 -7.15
N SER A 212 -5.71 19.97 -7.73
CA SER A 212 -4.28 20.03 -8.07
C SER A 212 -3.38 19.73 -6.86
N GLU A 213 -2.29 19.03 -7.10
CA GLU A 213 -1.18 18.79 -6.18
C GLU A 213 -0.43 20.06 -5.78
N ARG A 214 -0.64 21.17 -6.50
CA ARG A 214 0.04 22.44 -6.25
C ARG A 214 -0.65 23.24 -5.13
N GLY A 215 0.06 23.39 -4.02
CA GLY A 215 -0.34 24.24 -2.91
C GLY A 215 -1.22 23.53 -1.86
N PRO A 216 -1.58 24.25 -0.78
CA PRO A 216 -2.37 23.66 0.30
C PRO A 216 -3.84 23.51 -0.10
N LEU A 217 -4.42 22.35 0.21
CA LEU A 217 -5.85 22.09 0.11
C LEU A 217 -6.45 21.92 1.51
N LEU A 218 -7.46 22.72 1.84
CA LEU A 218 -8.23 22.57 3.07
C LEU A 218 -9.54 21.82 2.76
N VAL A 219 -9.73 20.67 3.40
CA VAL A 219 -10.97 19.88 3.29
C VAL A 219 -11.76 20.04 4.58
N GLN A 220 -12.88 20.77 4.50
CA GLN A 220 -13.78 21.02 5.63
C GLN A 220 -15.12 20.32 5.41
N GLY A 221 -15.66 19.70 6.46
CA GLY A 221 -16.94 18.98 6.39
C GLY A 221 -17.40 18.51 7.76
N GLY A 222 -18.69 18.19 7.89
CA GLY A 222 -19.31 17.74 9.14
C GLY A 222 -18.85 16.36 9.62
N PRO A 223 -19.15 15.95 10.86
CA PRO A 223 -18.92 14.59 11.32
C PRO A 223 -19.55 13.56 10.37
N GLY A 224 -18.84 12.46 10.09
CA GLY A 224 -19.36 11.37 9.25
C GLY A 224 -19.32 11.60 7.73
N THR A 225 -18.82 12.73 7.23
CA THR A 225 -18.77 13.03 5.78
C THR A 225 -17.59 12.39 5.03
N GLY A 226 -17.00 11.31 5.56
CA GLY A 226 -15.93 10.57 4.85
C GLY A 226 -14.59 11.28 4.66
N LYS A 227 -14.35 12.46 5.27
CA LYS A 227 -13.13 13.28 5.04
C LYS A 227 -11.82 12.51 5.10
N THR A 228 -11.66 11.64 6.10
CA THR A 228 -10.44 10.84 6.26
C THR A 228 -10.27 9.90 5.06
N VAL A 229 -11.32 9.19 4.68
CA VAL A 229 -11.31 8.27 3.52
C VAL A 229 -11.01 9.04 2.23
N VAL A 230 -11.66 10.19 2.01
CA VAL A 230 -11.43 11.05 0.84
C VAL A 230 -10.00 11.58 0.80
N ALA A 231 -9.44 11.99 1.95
CA ALA A 231 -8.06 12.47 2.04
C ALA A 231 -7.04 11.35 1.76
N LEU A 232 -7.30 10.14 2.24
CA LEU A 232 -6.47 8.97 1.96
C LEU A 232 -6.55 8.58 0.47
N HIS A 233 -7.75 8.55 -0.09
CA HIS A 233 -7.95 8.31 -1.52
C HIS A 233 -7.22 9.37 -2.35
N ARG A 234 -7.30 10.66 -1.99
CA ARG A 234 -6.50 11.71 -2.62
C ARG A 234 -4.99 11.41 -2.56
N ALA A 235 -4.46 11.03 -1.39
CA ALA A 235 -3.04 10.72 -1.25
C ALA A 235 -2.63 9.57 -2.17
N ALA A 236 -3.44 8.51 -2.23
CA ALA A 236 -3.22 7.41 -3.16
C ALA A 236 -3.34 7.88 -4.63
N TYR A 237 -4.38 8.62 -4.98
CA TYR A 237 -4.58 9.17 -6.33
C TYR A 237 -3.35 9.94 -6.80
N LEU A 238 -2.81 10.84 -5.97
CA LEU A 238 -1.63 11.64 -6.30
C LEU A 238 -0.37 10.77 -6.48
N LEU A 239 -0.13 9.82 -5.57
CA LEU A 239 0.99 8.87 -5.68
C LEU A 239 0.98 8.06 -6.97
N TYR A 240 -0.21 7.75 -7.49
CA TYR A 240 -0.36 7.00 -8.74
C TYR A 240 -0.42 7.88 -9.99
N ALA A 241 -0.95 9.10 -9.88
CA ALA A 241 -1.00 10.04 -10.99
C ALA A 241 0.40 10.56 -11.37
N ASP A 242 1.25 10.83 -10.38
CA ASP A 242 2.61 11.33 -10.58
C ASP A 242 3.66 10.51 -9.80
N ARG A 243 3.72 9.22 -10.16
CA ARG A 243 4.64 8.26 -9.54
C ARG A 243 6.10 8.66 -9.67
N ALA A 244 6.47 9.34 -10.76
CA ALA A 244 7.86 9.73 -11.01
C ALA A 244 8.30 10.87 -10.08
N ALA A 245 7.46 11.88 -9.85
CA ALA A 245 7.81 12.98 -8.96
C ALA A 245 7.76 12.58 -7.48
N LEU A 246 6.79 11.76 -7.07
CA LEU A 246 6.55 11.44 -5.66
C LEU A 246 7.38 10.26 -5.13
N ALA A 247 7.93 9.42 -6.01
CA ALA A 247 8.80 8.31 -5.59
C ALA A 247 10.09 8.77 -4.92
N GLU A 248 10.56 10.00 -5.17
CA GLU A 248 11.78 10.55 -4.55
C GLU A 248 11.51 11.32 -3.25
N THR A 249 10.32 11.93 -3.10
CA THR A 249 10.01 12.81 -1.95
C THR A 249 9.15 12.14 -0.87
N GLY A 250 8.44 11.07 -1.20
CA GLY A 250 7.56 10.38 -0.27
C GLY A 250 6.32 11.19 0.14
N VAL A 251 5.52 10.63 1.05
CA VAL A 251 4.30 11.29 1.60
C VAL A 251 4.36 11.24 3.13
N LEU A 252 4.19 12.39 3.78
CA LEU A 252 4.10 12.46 5.24
C LEU A 252 2.64 12.52 5.68
N ILE A 253 2.20 11.51 6.43
CA ILE A 253 0.88 11.49 7.08
C ILE A 253 1.08 11.78 8.57
N VAL A 254 0.51 12.89 9.03
CA VAL A 254 0.51 13.25 10.45
C VAL A 254 -0.86 12.94 11.07
N GLY A 255 -0.88 11.99 12.00
CA GLY A 255 -2.08 11.55 12.70
C GLY A 255 -2.17 12.05 14.14
N PRO A 256 -3.37 12.02 14.75
CA PRO A 256 -3.57 12.39 16.14
C PRO A 256 -3.11 11.29 17.13
N SER A 257 -3.07 10.02 16.71
CA SER A 257 -2.65 8.90 17.56
C SER A 257 -2.06 7.74 16.75
N PRO A 258 -1.27 6.84 17.40
CA PRO A 258 -0.74 5.65 16.73
C PRO A 258 -1.84 4.72 16.20
N GLU A 259 -2.94 4.55 16.95
CA GLU A 259 -4.07 3.69 16.54
C GLU A 259 -4.72 4.20 15.26
N PHE A 260 -4.83 5.51 15.12
CA PHE A 260 -5.32 6.13 13.88
C PHE A 260 -4.37 5.87 12.70
N LEU A 261 -3.06 5.89 12.93
CA LEU A 261 -2.07 5.61 11.89
C LEU A 261 -2.03 4.13 11.49
N THR A 262 -2.25 3.21 12.44
CA THR A 262 -2.42 1.78 12.15
C THR A 262 -3.64 1.58 11.24
N TYR A 263 -4.78 2.19 11.60
CA TYR A 263 -6.00 2.14 10.78
C TYR A 263 -5.76 2.65 9.34
N ILE A 264 -5.04 3.77 9.19
CA ILE A 264 -4.67 4.30 7.86
C ILE A 264 -3.81 3.31 7.08
N SER A 265 -2.85 2.67 7.75
CA SER A 265 -1.93 1.72 7.11
C SER A 265 -2.66 0.49 6.56
N ASP A 266 -3.77 0.09 7.18
CA ASP A 266 -4.62 -1.00 6.68
C ASP A 266 -5.46 -0.58 5.46
N VAL A 267 -5.90 0.68 5.41
CA VAL A 267 -6.69 1.20 4.28
C VAL A 267 -5.84 1.43 3.03
N LEU A 268 -4.55 1.68 3.20
CA LEU A 268 -3.59 1.84 2.10
C LEU A 268 -2.28 1.08 2.39
N PRO A 269 -2.29 -0.26 2.35
CA PRO A 269 -1.15 -1.09 2.75
C PRO A 269 0.09 -0.91 1.87
N SER A 270 -0.10 -0.42 0.65
CA SER A 270 0.96 -0.17 -0.35
C SER A 270 1.73 1.15 -0.15
N LEU A 271 1.32 1.98 0.82
CA LEU A 271 2.03 3.24 1.15
C LEU A 271 3.42 2.98 1.76
N GLY A 272 3.56 1.93 2.57
CA GLY A 272 4.81 1.63 3.29
C GLY A 272 5.99 1.24 2.40
N GLU A 273 5.74 0.71 1.20
CA GLU A 273 6.78 0.35 0.22
C GLU A 273 7.20 1.52 -0.67
N SER A 274 6.50 2.67 -0.58
CA SER A 274 6.52 3.75 -1.57
C SER A 274 6.99 5.10 -1.00
N GLY A 275 7.59 5.10 0.19
CA GLY A 275 8.08 6.33 0.81
C GLY A 275 7.03 7.09 1.62
N VAL A 276 5.98 6.42 2.12
CA VAL A 276 5.07 7.06 3.07
C VAL A 276 5.58 6.92 4.49
N VAL A 277 5.68 8.06 5.16
CA VAL A 277 6.04 8.15 6.57
C VAL A 277 4.80 8.58 7.32
N SER A 278 4.36 7.74 8.24
CA SER A 278 3.25 8.03 9.15
C SER A 278 3.82 8.31 10.53
N MET A 279 3.47 9.46 11.11
CA MET A 279 3.92 9.81 12.46
C MET A 279 2.88 10.63 13.21
N THR A 280 2.93 10.57 14.52
CA THR A 280 2.13 11.46 15.37
C THR A 280 2.86 12.77 15.61
N VAL A 281 2.15 13.80 16.07
CA VAL A 281 2.73 15.15 16.31
C VAL A 281 3.92 15.10 17.26
N ASP A 282 3.90 14.19 18.24
CA ASP A 282 4.99 13.99 19.22
C ASP A 282 6.27 13.37 18.62
N GLN A 283 6.20 12.85 17.40
CA GLN A 283 7.31 12.18 16.72
C GLN A 283 7.98 13.03 15.63
N LEU A 284 7.48 14.25 15.38
CA LEU A 284 7.96 15.13 14.31
C LEU A 284 9.45 15.52 14.44
N HIS A 285 9.99 15.53 15.67
CA HIS A 285 11.40 15.82 15.90
C HIS A 285 12.14 14.57 16.40
N PRO A 286 13.10 14.03 15.62
CA PRO A 286 13.89 12.87 16.02
C PRO A 286 14.62 13.08 17.36
N GLY A 287 14.65 12.03 18.19
CA GLY A 287 15.37 12.05 19.47
C GLY A 287 14.70 12.85 20.60
N VAL A 288 13.55 13.49 20.34
CA VAL A 288 12.79 14.23 21.36
C VAL A 288 11.55 13.42 21.75
N ARG A 289 11.38 13.18 23.05
CA ARG A 289 10.14 12.64 23.61
C ARG A 289 9.40 13.76 24.33
N PRO A 290 8.37 14.37 23.71
CA PRO A 290 7.67 15.47 24.35
C PRO A 290 6.86 14.96 25.53
N VAL A 291 6.83 15.75 26.60
CA VAL A 291 6.00 15.50 27.76
C VAL A 291 4.80 16.45 27.68
N PRO A 292 3.56 15.94 27.72
CA PRO A 292 2.37 16.79 27.72
C PRO A 292 2.42 17.80 28.87
N ASP A 293 2.09 19.06 28.58
CA ASP A 293 1.96 20.07 29.62
C ASP A 293 0.63 19.89 30.35
N ALA A 294 0.67 19.74 31.67
CA ALA A 294 -0.52 19.53 32.49
C ALA A 294 -1.49 20.73 32.47
N ALA A 295 -1.01 21.94 32.13
CA ALA A 295 -1.84 23.14 32.06
C ALA A 295 -2.20 23.48 30.60
N PRO A 296 -3.49 23.42 30.21
CA PRO A 296 -3.92 23.68 28.83
C PRO A 296 -3.51 25.06 28.30
N GLU A 297 -3.56 26.09 29.16
CA GLU A 297 -3.18 27.46 28.79
C GLU A 297 -1.68 27.57 28.44
N ARG A 298 -0.81 26.86 29.17
CA ARG A 298 0.63 26.82 28.87
C ARG A 298 0.90 26.04 27.59
N ALA A 299 0.19 24.92 27.38
CA ALA A 299 0.29 24.16 26.13
C ALA A 299 -0.12 25.03 24.92
N ALA A 300 -1.23 25.77 25.03
CA ALA A 300 -1.70 26.68 23.99
C ALA A 300 -0.70 27.80 23.70
N LEU A 301 -0.11 28.40 24.75
CA LEU A 301 0.92 29.43 24.58
C LEU A 301 2.16 28.87 23.89
N LYS A 302 2.61 27.66 24.27
CA LYS A 302 3.73 26.95 23.63
C LYS A 302 3.47 26.64 22.15
N GLY A 303 2.23 26.31 21.79
CA GLY A 303 1.83 26.05 20.40
C GLY A 303 1.54 27.31 19.56
N SER A 304 1.65 28.51 20.14
CA SER A 304 1.33 29.76 19.46
C SER A 304 2.55 30.38 18.76
N ALA A 305 2.31 31.24 17.78
CA ALA A 305 3.36 32.03 17.12
C ALA A 305 4.12 32.96 18.09
N ALA A 306 3.58 33.27 19.27
CA ALA A 306 4.27 34.06 20.29
C ALA A 306 5.50 33.33 20.84
N MET A 307 5.50 31.99 20.82
CA MET A 307 6.64 31.19 21.27
C MET A 307 7.89 31.42 20.41
N ILE A 308 7.73 31.77 19.12
CA ILE A 308 8.85 32.09 18.23
C ILE A 308 9.64 33.28 18.80
N LYS A 309 8.96 34.38 19.11
CA LYS A 309 9.60 35.58 19.69
C LYS A 309 10.23 35.32 21.04
N PHE A 310 9.57 34.49 21.86
CA PHE A 310 10.10 34.09 23.16
C PHE A 310 11.40 33.28 23.02
N LEU A 311 11.44 32.31 22.10
CA LEU A 311 12.63 31.51 21.83
C LEU A 311 13.77 32.36 21.29
N ASP A 312 13.49 33.29 20.37
CA ASP A 312 14.50 34.22 19.83
C ASP A 312 15.14 35.05 20.95
N ALA A 313 14.33 35.63 21.83
CA ALA A 313 14.83 36.40 22.98
C ALA A 313 15.61 35.51 23.97
N ALA A 314 15.13 34.30 24.23
CA ALA A 314 15.78 33.36 25.14
C ALA A 314 17.13 32.83 24.61
N VAL A 315 17.29 32.71 23.29
CA VAL A 315 18.58 32.39 22.65
C VAL A 315 19.51 33.59 22.73
N ALA A 316 19.03 34.80 22.42
CA ALA A 316 19.82 36.03 22.49
C ALA A 316 20.37 36.29 23.89
N ASP A 317 19.56 36.12 24.93
CA ASP A 317 19.97 36.27 26.34
C ASP A 317 21.10 35.30 26.75
N ARG A 318 21.19 34.14 26.10
CA ARG A 318 22.24 33.13 26.36
C ARG A 318 23.53 33.37 25.57
N GLN A 319 23.56 34.33 24.66
CA GLN A 319 24.77 34.68 23.93
C GLN A 319 25.74 35.40 24.88
N ARG A 320 26.90 34.79 25.11
CA ARG A 320 27.98 35.39 25.92
C ARG A 320 29.03 35.96 24.99
N THR A 321 29.45 37.20 25.25
CA THR A 321 30.69 37.73 24.66
C THR A 321 31.88 36.93 25.19
N PRO A 322 32.85 36.55 24.34
CA PRO A 322 34.04 35.85 24.78
C PRO A 322 34.79 36.70 25.82
N THR A 323 35.01 36.13 27.01
CA THR A 323 35.83 36.78 28.04
C THR A 323 37.28 36.77 27.56
N THR A 324 37.87 37.95 27.41
CA THR A 324 39.30 38.14 27.09
C THR A 324 40.16 37.79 28.29
#